data_AF-A0A1Y5PJA8-F1
#
_entry.id   AF-A0A1Y5PJA8-F1
#
_cell.length_a   1.000
_cell.length_b   1.000
_cell.length_c   1.000
_cell.angle_alpha   90.00
_cell.angle_beta   90.00
_cell.angle_gamma   90.00
#
_symmetry.space_group_name_H-M   'P 1'
#
loop_
_entity.id
_entity.type
_entity.pdbx_description
1 polymer ?
#
loop_
_entity_poly.entity_id
_entity_poly.type
_entity_poly.pdbx_seq_one_letter_code
_entity_poly.pdbx_strand_id
1 'polypeptide(L)'
;MCGKSPLKDEVRLVVDHKIPKEWGGTNDIENLQPLCEECNSGKKDHFRTYDSFAEQIRLAATHDEPQRRIGELLLAFGTENWVRSDVIAIAANAKEYQEDWHRRMRDLRFLGWNYTYKRRTESGRVRTYYRLTKSAPWPDNIIAAIRAEAARRGEKSSLD
;
A
#
# COMPACT_ATOMS: atom_id res chain seq x y z
N MET A 1 -8.83 12.79 -3.20
CA MET A 1 -10.12 13.22 -3.76
C MET A 1 -10.50 14.57 -3.16
N CYS A 2 -11.20 15.42 -3.91
CA CYS A 2 -11.51 16.79 -3.51
C CYS A 2 -12.83 16.95 -2.74
N GLY A 3 -13.76 15.99 -2.85
CA GLY A 3 -15.08 16.05 -2.21
C GLY A 3 -16.10 16.94 -2.93
N LYS A 4 -15.75 17.51 -4.09
CA LYS A 4 -16.68 18.27 -4.95
C LYS A 4 -17.83 17.39 -5.45
N SER A 5 -19.00 17.98 -5.62
CA SER A 5 -20.21 17.35 -6.15
C SER A 5 -20.68 18.04 -7.43
N PRO A 6 -21.28 17.32 -8.40
CA PRO A 6 -21.72 17.91 -9.67
C PRO A 6 -22.67 19.10 -9.51
N LEU A 7 -23.64 18.99 -8.59
CA LEU A 7 -24.70 19.99 -8.43
C LEU A 7 -24.21 21.28 -7.76
N LYS A 8 -23.25 21.21 -6.83
CA LYS A 8 -22.79 22.38 -6.07
C LYS A 8 -21.57 23.04 -6.69
N ASP A 9 -20.69 22.24 -7.27
CA ASP A 9 -19.38 22.67 -7.74
C ASP A 9 -19.28 22.70 -9.26
N GLU A 10 -20.36 22.36 -9.97
CA GLU A 10 -20.47 22.33 -11.44
C GLU A 10 -19.36 21.49 -12.11
N VAL A 11 -18.96 20.40 -11.44
CA VAL A 11 -17.92 19.48 -11.93
C VAL A 11 -18.50 18.28 -12.67
N ARG A 12 -17.81 17.85 -13.73
CA ARG A 12 -18.08 16.57 -14.40
C ARG A 12 -17.38 15.43 -13.66
N LEU A 13 -18.13 14.36 -13.40
CA LEU A 13 -17.57 13.09 -12.91
C LEU A 13 -17.20 12.18 -14.07
N VAL A 14 -16.11 11.45 -13.88
CA VAL A 14 -15.61 10.40 -14.76
C VAL A 14 -15.38 9.11 -13.97
N VAL A 15 -15.47 7.98 -14.65
CA VAL A 15 -15.16 6.67 -14.08
C VAL A 15 -13.65 6.50 -14.03
N ASP A 16 -13.13 6.11 -12.88
CA ASP A 16 -11.71 5.86 -12.62
C ASP A 16 -11.52 4.53 -11.86
N HIS A 17 -10.34 3.93 -11.96
CA HIS A 17 -10.01 2.66 -11.32
C HIS A 17 -9.22 2.88 -10.02
N LYS A 18 -9.69 2.42 -8.85
CA LYS A 18 -8.98 2.47 -7.56
C LYS A 18 -7.56 1.94 -7.67
N ILE A 19 -7.41 0.76 -8.27
CA ILE A 19 -6.14 0.15 -8.66
C ILE A 19 -5.95 0.38 -10.16
N PRO A 20 -4.86 1.01 -10.61
CA PRO A 20 -4.54 1.17 -12.02
C PRO A 20 -4.55 -0.17 -12.77
N LYS A 21 -4.97 -0.17 -14.04
CA LYS A 21 -5.01 -1.39 -14.87
C LYS A 21 -3.60 -1.96 -15.07
N GLU A 22 -2.63 -1.08 -15.20
CA GLU A 22 -1.21 -1.38 -15.32
C GLU A 22 -0.69 -2.17 -14.11
N TRP A 23 -1.35 -2.03 -12.95
CA TRP A 23 -1.02 -2.74 -11.71
C TRP A 23 -1.95 -3.92 -11.43
N GLY A 24 -2.77 -4.32 -12.41
CA GLY A 24 -3.69 -5.46 -12.31
C GLY A 24 -5.12 -5.11 -11.89
N GLY A 25 -5.50 -3.83 -11.87
CA GLY A 25 -6.88 -3.42 -11.58
C GLY A 25 -7.89 -3.91 -12.62
N THR A 26 -9.02 -4.44 -12.16
CA THR A 26 -10.11 -4.95 -13.02
C THR A 26 -11.18 -3.89 -13.31
N ASN A 27 -12.13 -4.19 -14.20
CA ASN A 27 -13.30 -3.31 -14.44
C ASN A 27 -14.49 -3.63 -13.51
N ASP A 28 -14.27 -4.43 -12.46
CA ASP A 28 -15.32 -4.77 -11.49
C ASP A 28 -15.73 -3.52 -10.71
N ILE A 29 -17.01 -3.43 -10.35
CA ILE A 29 -17.57 -2.25 -9.69
C ILE A 29 -16.83 -1.87 -8.41
N GLU A 30 -16.28 -2.86 -7.70
CA GLU A 30 -15.47 -2.66 -6.49
C GLU A 30 -14.16 -1.91 -6.75
N ASN A 31 -13.59 -2.05 -7.95
CA ASN A 31 -12.41 -1.31 -8.38
C ASN A 31 -12.74 0.03 -9.06
N LEU A 32 -14.01 0.33 -9.32
CA LEU A 32 -14.42 1.60 -9.92
C LEU A 32 -14.70 2.66 -8.86
N GLN A 33 -14.41 3.93 -9.17
CA GLN A 33 -14.77 5.07 -8.35
C GLN A 33 -15.12 6.29 -9.22
N PRO A 34 -16.06 7.14 -8.79
CA PRO A 34 -16.31 8.42 -9.43
C PRO A 34 -15.29 9.46 -8.96
N LEU A 35 -14.60 10.12 -9.91
CA LEU A 35 -13.75 11.28 -9.64
C LEU A 35 -14.13 12.45 -10.54
N CYS A 36 -13.89 13.69 -10.11
CA CYS A 36 -13.89 14.80 -11.07
C CYS A 36 -12.69 14.68 -12.02
N GLU A 37 -12.79 15.30 -13.20
CA GLU A 37 -11.73 15.24 -14.24
C GLU A 37 -10.35 15.65 -13.72
N GLU A 38 -10.27 16.72 -12.92
CA GLU A 38 -9.04 17.21 -12.31
C GLU A 38 -8.42 16.16 -11.34
N CYS A 39 -9.24 15.55 -10.47
CA CYS A 39 -8.77 14.52 -9.56
C CYS A 39 -8.34 13.24 -10.31
N ASN A 40 -9.04 12.87 -11.37
CA ASN A 40 -8.69 11.74 -12.22
C ASN A 40 -7.33 11.97 -12.91
N SER A 41 -7.12 13.14 -13.52
CA SER A 41 -5.84 13.49 -14.15
C SER A 41 -4.71 13.50 -13.13
N GLY A 42 -4.88 14.21 -12.01
CA GLY A 42 -3.85 14.28 -10.97
C GLY A 42 -3.51 12.93 -10.34
N LYS A 43 -4.49 12.02 -10.24
CA LYS A 43 -4.25 10.64 -9.81
C LYS A 43 -3.41 9.87 -10.83
N LYS A 44 -3.74 9.96 -12.12
CA LYS A 44 -2.97 9.33 -13.20
C LYS A 44 -1.53 9.85 -13.23
N ASP A 45 -1.34 11.17 -13.17
CA ASP A 45 -0.02 11.79 -13.15
C ASP A 45 0.80 11.35 -11.93
N HIS A 46 0.14 11.23 -10.78
CA HIS A 46 0.80 10.67 -9.60
C HIS A 46 1.25 9.22 -9.82
N PHE A 47 0.39 8.33 -10.31
CA PHE A 47 0.76 6.93 -10.46
C PHE A 47 1.77 6.67 -11.58
N ARG A 48 1.82 7.51 -12.60
CA ARG A 48 2.90 7.49 -13.62
C ARG A 48 4.29 7.67 -13.02
N THR A 49 4.41 8.31 -11.85
CA THR A 49 5.71 8.41 -11.15
C THR A 49 6.28 7.07 -10.71
N TYR A 50 5.49 5.99 -10.78
CA TYR A 50 5.89 4.63 -10.46
C TYR A 50 5.91 3.69 -11.67
N ASP A 51 5.83 4.20 -12.92
CA ASP A 51 5.78 3.35 -14.12
C ASP A 51 7.00 2.41 -14.23
N SER A 52 8.18 2.85 -13.78
CA SER A 52 9.38 2.01 -13.73
C SER A 52 9.29 0.82 -12.76
N PHE A 53 8.28 0.82 -11.88
CA PHE A 53 7.99 -0.24 -10.91
C PHE A 53 6.65 -0.94 -11.19
N ALA A 54 5.96 -0.63 -12.30
CA ALA A 54 4.60 -1.10 -12.55
C ALA A 54 4.49 -2.63 -12.52
N GLU A 55 5.45 -3.32 -13.14
CA GLU A 55 5.47 -4.79 -13.16
C GLU A 55 5.70 -5.37 -11.76
N GLN A 56 6.61 -4.79 -10.99
CA GLN A 56 6.90 -5.23 -9.63
C GLN A 56 5.70 -4.98 -8.70
N ILE A 57 4.99 -3.86 -8.87
CA ILE A 57 3.76 -3.58 -8.13
C ILE A 57 2.68 -4.61 -8.49
N ARG A 58 2.52 -4.91 -9.79
CA ARG A 58 1.58 -5.91 -10.29
C ARG A 58 1.89 -7.31 -9.75
N LEU A 59 3.16 -7.72 -9.77
CA LEU A 59 3.60 -9.01 -9.24
C LEU A 59 3.37 -9.09 -7.73
N ALA A 60 3.77 -8.06 -6.98
CA ALA A 60 3.54 -7.99 -5.54
C ALA A 60 2.04 -8.14 -5.22
N ALA A 61 1.16 -7.51 -5.99
CA ALA A 61 -0.29 -7.59 -5.83
C ALA A 61 -0.87 -9.00 -6.04
N THR A 62 -0.15 -9.93 -6.67
CA THR A 62 -0.63 -11.30 -6.92
C THR A 62 -0.52 -12.23 -5.71
N HIS A 63 0.28 -11.90 -4.69
CA HIS A 63 0.42 -12.74 -3.51
C HIS A 63 -0.85 -12.77 -2.67
N ASP A 64 -1.16 -13.92 -2.06
CA ASP A 64 -2.36 -14.07 -1.25
C ASP A 64 -2.25 -13.26 0.05
N GLU A 65 -1.14 -13.41 0.78
CA GLU A 65 -0.97 -12.76 2.08
C GLU A 65 -0.70 -11.26 1.93
N PRO A 66 -1.47 -10.39 2.59
CA PRO A 66 -1.26 -8.94 2.51
C PRO A 66 0.11 -8.51 3.03
N GLN A 67 0.69 -9.22 4.02
CA GLN A 67 2.06 -8.98 4.46
C GLN A 67 3.05 -9.21 3.32
N ARG A 68 2.87 -10.30 2.56
CA ARG A 68 3.73 -10.63 1.43
C ARG A 68 3.62 -9.58 0.33
N ARG A 69 2.40 -9.16 -0.03
CA ARG A 69 2.16 -8.07 -1.00
C ARG A 69 2.92 -6.80 -0.62
N ILE A 70 2.84 -6.38 0.65
CA ILE A 70 3.56 -5.18 1.13
C ILE A 70 5.07 -5.40 1.15
N GLY A 71 5.55 -6.56 1.62
CA GLY A 71 6.97 -6.83 1.72
C GLY A 71 7.65 -6.92 0.35
N GLU A 72 7.03 -7.58 -0.62
CA GLU A 72 7.53 -7.66 -2.00
C GLU A 72 7.53 -6.30 -2.68
N LEU A 73 6.51 -5.46 -2.44
CA LEU A 73 6.53 -4.07 -2.87
C LEU A 73 7.72 -3.32 -2.28
N LEU A 74 7.96 -3.42 -0.97
CA LEU A 74 9.10 -2.74 -0.33
C LEU A 74 10.45 -3.28 -0.82
N LEU A 75 10.56 -4.58 -1.12
CA LEU A 75 11.75 -5.18 -1.73
C LEU A 75 12.02 -4.61 -3.12
N ALA A 76 10.98 -4.47 -3.94
CA ALA A 76 11.12 -3.93 -5.30
C ALA A 76 11.65 -2.50 -5.31
N PHE A 77 11.26 -1.67 -4.35
CA PHE A 77 11.77 -0.32 -4.18
C PHE A 77 13.15 -0.28 -3.49
N GLY A 78 13.52 -1.34 -2.78
CA GLY A 78 14.81 -1.48 -2.13
C GLY A 78 15.02 -0.50 -0.96
N THR A 79 16.28 -0.37 -0.55
CA THR A 79 16.68 0.48 0.59
C THR A 79 16.85 1.95 0.25
N GLU A 80 16.84 2.30 -1.04
CA GLU A 80 17.12 3.65 -1.52
C GLU A 80 15.84 4.45 -1.83
N ASN A 81 14.79 3.79 -2.32
CA ASN A 81 13.59 4.48 -2.79
C ASN A 81 12.51 4.59 -1.71
N TRP A 82 11.72 5.66 -1.81
CA TRP A 82 10.60 5.92 -0.92
C TRP A 82 9.28 5.56 -1.58
N VAL A 83 8.45 4.78 -0.89
CA VAL A 83 7.11 4.39 -1.34
C VAL A 83 6.07 5.20 -0.60
N ARG A 84 5.13 5.83 -1.32
CA ARG A 84 4.04 6.57 -0.68
C ARG A 84 3.01 5.59 -0.11
N SER A 85 2.39 5.97 1.01
CA SER A 85 1.46 5.12 1.76
C SER A 85 0.29 4.58 0.93
N ASP A 86 -0.17 5.30 -0.09
CA ASP A 86 -1.27 4.87 -0.95
C ASP A 86 -0.86 3.80 -1.96
N VAL A 87 0.38 3.77 -2.44
CA VAL A 87 0.90 2.66 -3.25
C VAL A 87 0.96 1.39 -2.40
N ILE A 88 1.39 1.51 -1.13
CA ILE A 88 1.37 0.39 -0.20
C ILE A 88 -0.07 -0.07 0.06
N ALA A 89 -0.99 0.86 0.27
CA ALA A 89 -2.40 0.54 0.44
C ALA A 89 -2.96 -0.19 -0.79
N ILE A 90 -2.62 0.24 -2.01
CA ILE A 90 -3.06 -0.44 -3.24
C ILE A 90 -2.58 -1.89 -3.27
N ALA A 91 -1.28 -2.14 -3.05
CA ALA A 91 -0.76 -3.50 -3.00
C ALA A 91 -1.43 -4.33 -1.89
N ALA A 92 -1.56 -3.77 -0.69
CA ALA A 92 -2.19 -4.43 0.45
C ALA A 92 -3.68 -4.77 0.23
N ASN A 93 -4.38 -4.01 -0.62
CA ASN A 93 -5.82 -4.18 -0.89
C ASN A 93 -6.11 -4.88 -2.23
N ALA A 94 -5.09 -5.30 -2.99
CA ALA A 94 -5.26 -5.76 -4.37
C ALA A 94 -6.14 -7.01 -4.55
N LYS A 95 -6.11 -7.96 -3.61
CA LYS A 95 -6.94 -9.17 -3.65
C LYS A 95 -8.13 -9.13 -2.70
N GLU A 96 -7.88 -8.64 -1.49
CA GLU A 96 -8.87 -8.54 -0.43
C GLU A 96 -8.70 -7.18 0.27
N TYR A 97 -9.81 -6.56 0.61
CA TYR A 97 -9.81 -5.30 1.36
C TYR A 97 -9.22 -5.52 2.76
N GLN A 98 -8.27 -4.68 3.14
CA GLN A 98 -7.58 -4.67 4.42
C GLN A 98 -7.84 -3.33 5.11
N GLU A 99 -8.81 -3.32 6.02
CA GLU A 99 -9.18 -2.12 6.79
C GLU A 99 -7.97 -1.53 7.56
N ASP A 100 -7.09 -2.40 8.09
CA ASP A 100 -5.87 -2.01 8.79
C ASP A 100 -4.60 -2.61 8.14
N TRP A 101 -4.27 -2.15 6.93
CA TRP A 101 -3.00 -2.50 6.28
C TRP A 101 -1.77 -2.02 7.09
N HIS A 102 -1.90 -1.02 7.97
CA HIS A 102 -0.82 -0.59 8.85
C HIS A 102 -0.45 -1.66 9.88
N ARG A 103 -1.43 -2.46 10.35
CA ARG A 103 -1.13 -3.67 11.13
C ARG A 103 -0.34 -4.68 10.32
N ARG A 104 -0.70 -4.92 9.06
CA ARG A 104 0.06 -5.82 8.16
C ARG A 104 1.51 -5.35 7.97
N MET A 105 1.74 -4.04 7.87
CA MET A 105 3.09 -3.48 7.91
C MET A 105 3.82 -3.77 9.23
N ARG A 106 3.15 -3.57 10.38
CA ARG A 106 3.74 -3.86 11.68
C ARG A 106 4.10 -5.34 11.82
N ASP A 107 3.27 -6.23 11.30
CA ASP A 107 3.52 -7.68 11.28
C ASP A 107 4.84 -8.04 10.59
N LEU A 108 5.29 -7.27 9.58
CA LEU A 108 6.61 -7.47 8.95
C LEU A 108 7.77 -7.39 9.97
N ARG A 109 7.63 -6.58 11.02
CA ARG A 109 8.64 -6.47 12.09
C ARG A 109 8.72 -7.72 12.97
N PHE A 110 7.67 -8.53 12.98
CA PHE A 110 7.67 -9.85 13.62
C PHE A 110 8.37 -10.89 12.74
N LEU A 111 8.44 -10.64 11.43
CA LEU A 111 9.14 -11.47 10.46
C LEU A 111 10.63 -11.09 10.29
N GLY A 112 11.15 -10.17 11.11
CA GLY A 112 12.55 -9.73 11.05
C GLY A 112 12.84 -8.60 10.06
N TRP A 113 11.80 -8.05 9.42
CA TRP A 113 11.93 -6.92 8.51
C TRP A 113 11.92 -5.59 9.27
N ASN A 114 12.49 -4.56 8.65
CA ASN A 114 12.48 -3.21 9.19
C ASN A 114 12.35 -2.18 8.06
N TYR A 115 11.70 -1.07 8.40
CA TYR A 115 11.47 0.05 7.52
C TYR A 115 11.45 1.34 8.34
N THR A 116 11.76 2.45 7.69
CA THR A 116 11.61 3.80 8.25
C THR A 116 10.49 4.54 7.52
N TYR A 117 10.08 5.69 8.07
CA TYR A 117 9.09 6.55 7.45
C TYR A 117 9.48 8.02 7.55
N LYS A 118 8.95 8.82 6.63
CA LYS A 118 8.99 10.29 6.68
C LYS A 118 7.62 10.86 6.32
N ARG A 119 7.34 12.07 6.79
CA ARG A 119 6.14 12.82 6.42
C ARG A 119 6.53 14.05 5.62
N ARG A 120 5.73 14.40 4.62
CA ARG A 120 5.89 15.61 3.81
C ARG A 120 4.53 16.25 3.56
N THR A 121 4.47 17.57 3.55
CA THR A 121 3.24 18.28 3.16
C THR A 121 3.26 18.53 1.66
N GLU A 122 2.25 18.03 0.96
CA GLU A 122 2.09 18.14 -0.49
C GLU A 122 0.68 18.64 -0.80
N SER A 123 0.57 19.78 -1.49
CA SER A 123 -0.71 20.41 -1.83
C SER A 123 -1.65 20.53 -0.60
N GLY A 124 -1.09 21.00 0.52
CA GLY A 124 -1.82 21.18 1.78
C GLY A 124 -2.16 19.89 2.54
N ARG A 125 -1.72 18.72 2.08
CA ARG A 125 -1.98 17.43 2.73
C ARG A 125 -0.69 16.79 3.22
N VAL A 126 -0.69 16.28 4.45
CA VAL A 126 0.42 15.47 4.96
C VAL A 126 0.39 14.09 4.28
N ARG A 127 1.51 13.71 3.67
CA ARG A 127 1.75 12.42 3.04
C ARG A 127 2.83 11.67 3.80
N THR A 128 2.62 10.38 3.96
CA THR A 128 3.59 9.49 4.60
C THR A 128 4.27 8.63 3.54
N TYR A 129 5.58 8.50 3.68
CA TYR A 129 6.42 7.69 2.83
C TYR A 129 7.17 6.68 3.68
N TYR A 130 7.36 5.48 3.16
CA TYR A 130 8.09 4.40 3.81
C TYR A 130 9.28 3.99 2.95
N ARG A 131 10.32 3.47 3.60
CA ARG A 131 11.50 2.93 2.92
C ARG A 131 12.00 1.72 3.68
N LEU A 132 12.29 0.65 2.94
CA LEU A 132 12.87 -0.57 3.52
C LEU A 132 14.25 -0.25 4.12
N THR A 133 14.57 -0.82 5.27
CA THR A 133 15.92 -0.72 5.85
C THR A 133 16.53 -2.09 6.08
N LYS A 134 15.70 -3.13 6.25
CA LYS A 134 16.14 -4.51 6.38
C LYS A 134 15.02 -5.43 5.90
N SER A 135 15.37 -6.45 5.12
CA SER A 135 14.50 -7.58 4.80
C SER A 135 15.01 -8.85 5.47
N ALA A 136 14.17 -9.89 5.45
CA ALA A 136 14.51 -11.25 5.84
C ALA A 136 13.81 -12.22 4.87
N PRO A 137 14.29 -13.48 4.76
CA PRO A 137 13.58 -14.51 4.00
C PRO A 137 12.13 -14.68 4.50
N TRP A 138 11.20 -14.97 3.60
CA TRP A 138 9.84 -15.31 3.99
C TRP A 138 9.80 -16.67 4.70
N PRO A 139 9.05 -16.81 5.81
CA PRO A 139 8.78 -18.11 6.38
C PRO A 139 7.77 -18.89 5.51
N ASP A 140 7.77 -20.21 5.63
CA ASP A 140 6.80 -21.07 4.94
C ASP A 140 5.35 -20.74 5.33
N ASN A 141 5.14 -20.34 6.59
CA ASN A 141 3.83 -19.89 7.08
C ASN A 141 3.95 -18.54 7.80
N ILE A 142 3.57 -17.48 7.08
CA ILE A 142 3.62 -16.09 7.56
C ILE A 142 2.80 -15.90 8.85
N ILE A 143 1.58 -16.42 8.89
CA ILE A 143 0.68 -16.22 10.02
C ILE A 143 1.18 -16.93 11.27
N ALA A 144 1.67 -18.17 11.14
CA ALA A 144 2.25 -18.92 12.23
C ALA A 144 3.50 -18.23 12.80
N ALA A 145 4.38 -17.74 11.93
CA ALA A 145 5.59 -17.02 12.34
C ALA A 145 5.27 -15.72 13.11
N ILE A 146 4.29 -14.94 12.63
CA ILE A 146 3.83 -13.72 13.32
C ILE A 146 3.28 -14.07 14.71
N ARG A 147 2.44 -15.10 14.81
CA ARG A 147 1.84 -15.52 16.10
C ARG A 147 2.90 -16.00 17.09
N ALA A 148 3.85 -16.82 16.64
CA ALA A 148 4.94 -17.32 17.48
C ALA A 148 5.81 -16.17 18.03
N GLU A 149 6.19 -15.22 17.17
CA GLU A 149 6.97 -14.06 17.60
C GLU A 149 6.16 -13.13 18.52
N ALA A 150 4.86 -12.97 18.29
CA ALA A 150 3.99 -12.17 19.16
C ALA A 150 3.89 -12.79 20.57
N ALA A 151 3.71 -14.11 20.67
CA ALA A 151 3.70 -14.82 21.95
C ALA A 151 5.04 -14.64 22.70
N ARG A 152 6.16 -14.84 22.00
CA ARG A 152 7.51 -14.66 22.57
C ARG A 152 7.76 -13.23 23.11
N ARG A 153 7.24 -12.20 22.43
CA ARG A 153 7.34 -10.81 22.91
C ARG A 153 6.43 -10.55 24.11
N GLY A 154 5.25 -11.15 24.14
CA GLY A 154 4.33 -11.09 25.28
C GLY A 154 4.93 -11.70 26.54
N GLU A 155 5.54 -12.89 26.44
CA GLU A 155 6.22 -13.57 27.55
C GLU A 155 7.35 -12.73 28.16
N LYS A 156 8.15 -12.06 27.31
CA LYS A 156 9.21 -11.15 27.77
C LYS A 156 8.65 -9.95 28.53
N SER A 157 7.55 -9.37 28.06
CA SER A 157 6.92 -8.22 28.72
C SER A 157 6.25 -8.58 30.05
N SER A 158 5.99 -9.87 30.33
CA SER A 158 5.44 -10.34 31.61
C SER A 158 6.50 -10.75 32.63
N LEU A 159 7.78 -10.76 32.24
CA LEU A 159 8.93 -11.08 33.11
C LEU A 159 9.66 -9.82 33.61
N ASP A 160 9.30 -8.65 33.07
CA ASP A 160 9.78 -7.31 33.46
C ASP A 160 8.73 -6.59 34.33
#